data_AF-A0A317T6J2-F1
#
_entry.id   AF-A0A317T6J2-F1
#
_cell.length_a   1.000
_cell.length_b   1.000
_cell.length_c   1.000
_cell.angle_alpha   90.00
_cell.angle_beta   90.00
_cell.angle_gamma   90.00
#
_symmetry.space_group_name_H-M   'P 1'
#
loop_
_entity.id
_entity.type
_entity.pdbx_description
1 polymer ?
#
loop_
_entity_poly.entity_id
_entity_poly.type
_entity_poly.pdbx_seq_one_letter_code
_entity_poly.pdbx_strand_id
1 'polypeptide(L)'
;MFVYINDKKFEAKTGERLIDIARNNHTHIGYFCGGNGICQTCYVKVTEGMHLLSPLNDREKAMLSDSLIKEGIRVACLTTLDKLGTVKLLTTVEEVKKTFEEKPLELVPYQAKMGWESLIKFPETIVMQARRFSEGKLDAWQLVTDIAGAIAGAFELVGMAIQGTLDWKVKPKTFTREYADTSEHRSNGKKGQTAEGAHKTSPEIHESLKLQKHAPVN
;
A
#
# COMPACT_ATOMS: atom_id res chain seq x y z
N MET A 1 4.24 -17.97 -15.54
CA MET A 1 3.39 -16.87 -16.09
C MET A 1 3.93 -15.55 -15.56
N PHE A 2 3.52 -14.41 -16.10
CA PHE A 2 4.06 -13.12 -15.68
C PHE A 2 2.97 -12.16 -15.20
N VAL A 3 3.28 -11.40 -14.17
CA VAL A 3 2.47 -10.28 -13.71
C VAL A 3 3.31 -9.02 -13.70
N TYR A 4 2.78 -7.94 -14.27
CA TYR A 4 3.36 -6.62 -14.16
C TYR A 4 2.61 -5.84 -13.07
N ILE A 5 3.32 -5.44 -12.01
CA ILE A 5 2.78 -4.66 -10.90
C ILE A 5 3.53 -3.35 -10.84
N ASN A 6 2.85 -2.24 -11.10
CA ASN A 6 3.46 -0.90 -11.21
C ASN A 6 4.65 -0.91 -12.20
N ASP A 7 4.40 -1.44 -13.40
CA ASP A 7 5.35 -1.55 -14.52
C ASP A 7 6.56 -2.48 -14.29
N LYS A 8 6.66 -3.13 -13.13
CA LYS A 8 7.69 -4.14 -12.83
C LYS A 8 7.18 -5.55 -13.10
N LYS A 9 7.99 -6.36 -13.79
CA LYS A 9 7.68 -7.74 -14.17
C LYS A 9 8.04 -8.72 -13.05
N PHE A 10 7.13 -9.63 -12.74
CA PHE A 10 7.33 -10.71 -11.76
C PHE A 10 6.88 -12.05 -12.33
N GLU A 11 7.53 -13.13 -11.89
CA GLU A 11 7.07 -14.48 -12.13
C GLU A 11 5.98 -14.85 -11.13
N ALA A 12 4.98 -15.57 -11.63
CA ALA A 12 3.87 -16.06 -10.83
C ALA A 12 3.46 -17.47 -11.29
N LYS A 13 2.67 -18.12 -10.46
CA LYS A 13 2.08 -19.45 -10.65
C LYS A 13 0.55 -19.35 -10.59
N THR A 14 -0.11 -20.30 -11.25
CA THR A 14 -1.57 -20.45 -11.15
C THR A 14 -1.97 -20.69 -9.70
N GLY A 15 -3.06 -20.08 -9.26
CA GLY A 15 -3.60 -20.17 -7.90
C GLY A 15 -3.01 -19.13 -6.94
N GLU A 16 -1.93 -18.43 -7.28
CA GLU A 16 -1.40 -17.37 -6.41
C GLU A 16 -2.32 -16.15 -6.38
N ARG A 17 -2.47 -15.56 -5.19
CA ARG A 17 -3.18 -14.29 -5.03
C ARG A 17 -2.29 -13.13 -5.49
N LEU A 18 -2.90 -12.11 -6.10
CA LEU A 18 -2.17 -10.93 -6.57
C LEU A 18 -1.40 -10.23 -5.43
N ILE A 19 -1.96 -10.21 -4.23
CA ILE A 19 -1.28 -9.65 -3.04
C ILE A 19 -0.04 -10.45 -2.62
N ASP A 20 -0.05 -11.79 -2.75
CA ASP A 20 1.06 -12.63 -2.31
C ASP A 20 2.24 -12.50 -3.27
N ILE A 21 1.96 -12.41 -4.58
CA ILE A 21 2.97 -12.10 -5.60
C ILE A 21 3.65 -10.77 -5.27
N ALA A 22 2.88 -9.75 -4.88
CA ALA A 22 3.45 -8.47 -4.50
C ALA A 22 4.34 -8.55 -3.25
N ARG A 23 3.89 -9.26 -2.22
CA ARG A 23 4.62 -9.46 -0.96
C ARG A 23 5.94 -10.21 -1.17
N ASN A 24 5.88 -11.32 -1.89
CA ASN A 24 7.04 -12.18 -2.15
C ASN A 24 8.12 -11.46 -2.99
N ASN A 25 7.71 -10.50 -3.82
CA ASN A 25 8.61 -9.74 -4.68
C ASN A 25 8.90 -8.32 -4.17
N HIS A 26 8.49 -7.98 -2.94
CA HIS A 26 8.67 -6.66 -2.33
C HIS A 26 8.20 -5.48 -3.20
N THR A 27 7.14 -5.68 -3.98
CA THR A 27 6.50 -4.61 -4.74
C THR A 27 5.24 -4.12 -4.01
N HIS A 28 4.91 -2.85 -4.20
CA HIS A 28 3.81 -2.24 -3.47
C HIS A 28 2.47 -2.71 -4.03
N ILE A 29 1.65 -3.29 -3.16
CA ILE A 29 0.18 -3.32 -3.17
C ILE A 29 -0.23 -2.98 -1.74
N GLY A 30 -1.18 -2.06 -1.53
CA GLY A 30 -1.58 -1.67 -0.18
C GLY A 30 -2.33 -2.79 0.54
N TYR A 31 -2.10 -3.00 1.84
CA TYR A 31 -2.87 -3.96 2.64
C TYR A 31 -2.88 -3.56 4.12
N PHE A 32 -4.03 -3.09 4.59
CA PHE A 32 -4.18 -2.77 6.00
C PHE A 32 -4.63 -3.99 6.82
N CYS A 33 -5.58 -4.78 6.30
CA CYS A 33 -6.15 -5.93 7.01
C CYS A 33 -5.35 -7.24 6.88
N GLY A 34 -4.09 -7.18 6.44
CA GLY A 34 -3.26 -8.37 6.22
C GLY A 34 -3.67 -9.26 5.03
N GLY A 35 -4.54 -8.77 4.14
CA GLY A 35 -5.02 -9.57 3.00
C GLY A 35 -6.26 -10.42 3.29
N ASN A 36 -7.00 -10.10 4.35
CA ASN A 36 -8.16 -10.86 4.81
C ASN A 36 -9.49 -10.42 4.19
N GLY A 37 -9.47 -9.62 3.12
CA GLY A 37 -10.64 -9.05 2.46
C GLY A 37 -11.62 -8.41 3.43
N ILE A 38 -11.12 -7.47 4.23
CA ILE A 38 -11.86 -6.65 5.21
C ILE A 38 -11.79 -5.18 4.79
N CYS A 39 -10.61 -4.70 4.40
CA CYS A 39 -10.37 -3.32 3.98
C CYS A 39 -10.23 -3.20 2.45
N GLN A 40 -10.31 -1.98 1.94
CA GLN A 40 -10.27 -1.67 0.49
C GLN A 40 -8.88 -1.21 0.00
N THR A 41 -7.85 -1.22 0.86
CA THR A 41 -6.52 -0.68 0.52
C THR A 41 -5.75 -1.48 -0.54
N CYS A 42 -6.19 -2.71 -0.83
CA CYS A 42 -5.55 -3.61 -1.80
C CYS A 42 -6.21 -3.56 -3.19
N TYR A 43 -6.95 -2.49 -3.47
CA TYR A 43 -7.52 -2.27 -4.79
C TYR A 43 -6.39 -2.12 -5.82
N VAL A 44 -6.58 -2.80 -6.94
CA VAL A 44 -5.68 -2.76 -8.09
C VAL A 44 -6.50 -2.59 -9.35
N LYS A 45 -6.00 -1.79 -10.28
CA LYS A 45 -6.58 -1.62 -11.61
C LYS A 45 -5.88 -2.53 -12.59
N VAL A 46 -6.60 -3.50 -13.12
CA VAL A 46 -6.09 -4.44 -14.12
C VAL A 46 -6.22 -3.79 -15.50
N THR A 47 -5.08 -3.47 -16.11
CA THR A 47 -5.04 -2.84 -17.44
C THR A 47 -5.00 -3.87 -18.56
N GLU A 48 -4.42 -5.05 -18.30
CA GLU A 48 -4.34 -6.15 -19.26
C GLU A 48 -4.49 -7.50 -18.55
N GLY A 49 -5.11 -8.48 -19.22
CA GLY A 49 -5.17 -9.86 -18.72
C GLY A 49 -6.31 -10.17 -17.74
N MET A 50 -7.37 -9.35 -17.68
CA MET A 50 -8.52 -9.57 -16.78
C MET A 50 -9.12 -10.99 -16.89
N HIS A 51 -9.20 -11.54 -18.10
CA HIS A 51 -9.77 -12.88 -18.38
C HIS A 51 -8.93 -14.05 -17.84
N LEU A 52 -7.72 -13.78 -17.36
CA LEU A 52 -6.79 -14.74 -16.75
C LEU A 52 -6.97 -14.86 -15.23
N LEU A 53 -7.71 -13.93 -14.63
CA LEU A 53 -7.96 -13.86 -13.20
C LEU A 53 -9.17 -14.71 -12.80
N SER A 54 -9.25 -15.02 -11.52
CA SER A 54 -10.42 -15.65 -10.93
C SER A 54 -11.68 -14.80 -11.11
N PRO A 55 -12.86 -15.44 -11.22
CA PRO A 55 -14.13 -14.73 -11.23
C PRO A 55 -14.31 -13.94 -9.94
N LEU A 56 -15.11 -12.87 -10.00
CA LEU A 56 -15.49 -12.10 -8.82
C LEU A 56 -16.21 -13.01 -7.82
N ASN A 57 -15.65 -13.13 -6.62
CA ASN A 57 -16.31 -13.81 -5.52
C ASN A 57 -17.27 -12.85 -4.78
N ASP A 58 -18.15 -13.40 -3.94
CA ASP A 58 -19.20 -12.61 -3.28
C ASP A 58 -18.63 -11.53 -2.35
N ARG A 59 -17.47 -11.79 -1.75
CA ARG A 59 -16.80 -10.83 -0.88
C ARG A 59 -16.24 -9.66 -1.66
N GLU A 60 -15.68 -9.93 -2.82
CA GLU A 60 -15.19 -8.94 -3.76
C GLU A 60 -16.34 -8.07 -4.30
N LYS A 61 -17.49 -8.69 -4.64
CA LYS A 61 -18.71 -7.98 -5.10
C LYS A 61 -19.34 -7.09 -4.03
N ALA A 62 -19.26 -7.48 -2.75
CA ALA A 62 -19.75 -6.67 -1.64
C ALA A 62 -18.92 -5.40 -1.42
N MET A 63 -17.66 -5.40 -1.88
CA MET A 63 -16.72 -4.28 -1.74
C MET A 63 -16.66 -3.37 -2.97
N LEU A 64 -16.85 -3.93 -4.17
CA LEU A 64 -16.74 -3.20 -5.44
C LEU A 64 -18.12 -2.85 -6.01
N SER A 65 -18.30 -1.61 -6.42
CA SER A 65 -19.43 -1.19 -7.26
C SER A 65 -19.29 -1.67 -8.69
N ASP A 66 -20.41 -1.72 -9.40
CA ASP A 66 -20.43 -2.06 -10.83
C ASP A 66 -19.58 -1.10 -11.66
N SER A 67 -19.49 0.17 -11.23
CA SER A 67 -18.64 1.21 -11.80
C SER A 67 -17.16 0.82 -11.69
N LEU A 68 -16.69 0.51 -10.47
CA LEU A 68 -15.31 0.07 -10.25
C LEU A 68 -14.98 -1.24 -10.96
N ILE A 69 -15.92 -2.20 -11.00
CA ILE A 69 -15.74 -3.46 -11.73
C ILE A 69 -15.54 -3.21 -13.22
N LYS A 70 -16.35 -2.33 -13.83
CA LYS A 70 -16.23 -1.97 -15.25
C LYS A 70 -14.91 -1.27 -15.57
N GLU A 71 -14.34 -0.55 -14.60
CA GLU A 71 -13.03 0.10 -14.73
C GLU A 71 -11.84 -0.85 -14.55
N GLY A 72 -12.11 -2.13 -14.31
CA GLY A 72 -11.10 -3.15 -14.14
C GLY A 72 -10.49 -3.17 -12.74
N ILE A 73 -11.16 -2.59 -11.74
CA ILE A 73 -10.70 -2.67 -10.35
C ILE A 73 -10.97 -4.07 -9.80
N ARG A 74 -9.97 -4.62 -9.11
CA ARG A 74 -10.02 -5.90 -8.40
C ARG A 74 -9.52 -5.72 -6.97
N VAL A 75 -9.96 -6.60 -6.08
CA VAL A 75 -9.45 -6.70 -4.72
C VAL A 75 -8.30 -7.71 -4.72
N ALA A 76 -7.06 -7.23 -4.72
CA ALA A 76 -5.88 -8.07 -4.96
C ALA A 76 -5.73 -9.24 -3.97
N CYS A 77 -6.20 -9.07 -2.73
CA CYS A 77 -6.16 -10.14 -1.72
C CYS A 77 -7.25 -11.20 -1.87
N LEU A 78 -8.23 -10.98 -2.75
CA LEU A 78 -9.33 -11.90 -3.05
C LEU A 78 -9.26 -12.45 -4.48
N THR A 79 -8.27 -12.03 -5.26
CA THR A 79 -8.12 -12.37 -6.68
C THR A 79 -6.92 -13.28 -6.88
N THR A 80 -7.11 -14.38 -7.61
CA THR A 80 -6.06 -15.33 -7.98
C THR A 80 -5.81 -15.35 -9.49
N LEU A 81 -4.65 -15.82 -9.90
CA LEU A 81 -4.34 -16.13 -11.30
C LEU A 81 -4.82 -17.54 -11.65
N ASP A 82 -5.81 -17.67 -12.53
CA ASP A 82 -6.41 -18.98 -12.83
C ASP A 82 -5.91 -19.56 -14.17
N LYS A 83 -5.40 -18.72 -15.08
CA LYS A 83 -4.97 -19.14 -16.42
C LYS A 83 -3.57 -18.64 -16.75
N LEU A 84 -2.91 -19.35 -17.66
CA LEU A 84 -1.59 -18.99 -18.17
C LEU A 84 -1.66 -17.72 -19.04
N GLY A 85 -0.75 -16.78 -18.80
CA GLY A 85 -0.60 -15.60 -19.63
C GLY A 85 0.18 -14.49 -18.94
N THR A 86 -0.08 -13.26 -19.36
CA THR A 86 0.49 -12.04 -18.80
C THR A 86 -0.62 -11.14 -18.29
N VAL A 87 -0.54 -10.72 -17.03
CA VAL A 87 -1.45 -9.73 -16.43
C VAL A 87 -0.67 -8.46 -16.16
N LYS A 88 -1.27 -7.29 -16.42
CA LYS A 88 -0.71 -6.00 -16.01
C LYS A 88 -1.70 -5.28 -15.11
N LEU A 89 -1.18 -4.74 -14.00
CA LEU A 89 -1.98 -4.01 -13.04
C LEU A 89 -1.22 -2.83 -12.44
N LEU A 90 -1.99 -1.84 -11.99
CA LEU A 90 -1.51 -0.69 -11.25
C LEU A 90 -2.17 -0.65 -9.87
N THR A 91 -1.41 -0.24 -8.87
CA THR A 91 -1.99 0.06 -7.56
C THR A 91 -2.67 1.41 -7.57
N THR A 92 -3.64 1.59 -6.67
CA THR A 92 -4.27 2.89 -6.40
C THR A 92 -3.25 4.01 -6.15
N VAL A 93 -2.18 3.72 -5.39
CA VAL A 93 -1.12 4.72 -5.12
C VAL A 93 -0.36 5.10 -6.39
N GLU A 94 -0.02 4.13 -7.24
CA GLU A 94 0.67 4.41 -8.50
C GLU A 94 -0.27 5.13 -9.51
N GLU A 95 -1.56 4.78 -9.53
CA GLU A 95 -2.56 5.49 -10.33
C GLU A 95 -2.67 6.96 -9.89
N VAL A 96 -2.83 7.21 -8.57
CA VAL A 96 -2.89 8.56 -8.00
C VAL A 96 -1.60 9.34 -8.28
N LYS A 97 -0.44 8.70 -8.16
CA LYS A 97 0.85 9.33 -8.48
C LYS A 97 0.91 9.76 -9.95
N LYS A 98 0.55 8.87 -10.88
CA LYS A 98 0.50 9.19 -12.32
C LYS A 98 -0.50 10.31 -12.60
N THR A 99 -1.69 10.27 -12.00
CA THR A 99 -2.68 11.36 -12.12
C THR A 99 -2.14 12.69 -11.58
N PHE A 100 -1.44 12.67 -10.45
CA PHE A 100 -0.84 13.88 -9.87
C PHE A 100 0.24 14.48 -10.78
N GLU A 101 1.09 13.65 -11.38
CA GLU A 101 2.16 14.06 -12.27
C GLU A 101 1.62 14.59 -13.63
N GLU A 102 0.63 13.91 -14.20
CA GLU A 102 0.13 14.23 -15.54
C GLU A 102 -0.95 15.32 -15.52
N LYS A 103 -1.87 15.26 -14.55
CA LYS A 103 -3.09 16.08 -14.50
C LYS A 103 -3.55 16.31 -13.05
N PRO A 104 -2.88 17.17 -12.29
CA PRO A 104 -3.15 17.36 -10.86
C PRO A 104 -4.60 17.79 -10.55
N LEU A 105 -5.26 18.48 -11.48
CA LEU A 105 -6.68 18.87 -11.32
C LEU A 105 -7.65 17.68 -11.35
N GLU A 106 -7.27 16.54 -11.95
CA GLU A 106 -8.09 15.31 -11.96
C GLU A 106 -8.03 14.55 -10.62
N LEU A 107 -7.18 14.97 -9.68
CA LEU A 107 -7.06 14.30 -8.38
C LEU A 107 -8.29 14.54 -7.48
N VAL A 108 -8.86 15.75 -7.49
CA VAL A 108 -10.07 16.06 -6.73
C VAL A 108 -11.28 15.23 -7.16
N PRO A 109 -11.63 15.16 -8.47
CA PRO A 109 -12.73 14.29 -8.91
C PRO A 109 -12.44 12.81 -8.66
N TYR A 110 -11.18 12.37 -8.75
CA TYR A 110 -10.79 11.02 -8.37
C TYR A 110 -11.12 10.72 -6.90
N GLN A 111 -10.70 11.59 -5.97
CA GLN A 111 -10.98 11.43 -4.55
C GLN A 111 -12.48 11.43 -4.26
N ALA A 112 -13.23 12.36 -4.85
CA ALA A 112 -14.69 12.43 -4.71
C ALA A 112 -15.36 11.14 -5.18
N LYS A 113 -14.93 10.61 -6.34
CA LYS A 113 -15.42 9.35 -6.87
C LYS A 113 -15.11 8.19 -5.94
N MET A 114 -13.85 8.00 -5.53
CA MET A 114 -13.48 6.89 -4.66
C MET A 114 -14.21 6.94 -3.30
N GLY A 115 -14.41 8.13 -2.75
CA GLY A 115 -15.22 8.34 -1.55
C GLY A 115 -16.69 7.94 -1.76
N TRP A 116 -17.29 8.34 -2.89
CA TRP A 116 -18.66 7.98 -3.24
C TRP A 116 -18.86 6.48 -3.44
N GLU A 117 -17.97 5.82 -4.17
CA GLU A 117 -18.01 4.38 -4.42
C GLU A 117 -17.90 3.59 -3.10
N SER A 118 -17.05 4.06 -2.19
CA SER A 118 -16.90 3.47 -0.85
C SER A 118 -18.18 3.63 -0.02
N LEU A 119 -18.83 4.79 -0.09
CA LEU A 119 -20.08 5.07 0.62
C LEU A 119 -21.23 4.18 0.15
N ILE A 120 -21.40 4.03 -1.18
CA ILE A 120 -22.47 3.18 -1.75
C ILE A 120 -22.31 1.72 -1.33
N LYS A 121 -21.07 1.21 -1.28
CA LYS A 121 -20.79 -0.19 -0.92
C LYS A 121 -20.69 -0.43 0.57
N PHE A 122 -20.68 0.62 1.38
CA PHE A 122 -20.55 0.51 2.83
C PHE A 122 -21.61 -0.41 3.47
N PRO A 123 -22.93 -0.30 3.18
CA PRO A 123 -23.94 -1.15 3.81
C PRO A 123 -23.74 -2.63 3.48
N GLU A 124 -23.48 -2.96 2.21
CA GLU A 124 -23.24 -4.35 1.77
C GLU A 124 -21.98 -4.92 2.40
N THR A 125 -20.90 -4.14 2.45
CA THR A 125 -19.65 -4.54 3.09
C THR A 125 -19.87 -4.79 4.58
N ILE A 126 -20.59 -3.91 5.29
CA ILE A 126 -20.89 -4.08 6.71
C ILE A 126 -21.74 -5.33 6.97
N VAL A 127 -22.80 -5.55 6.19
CA VAL A 127 -23.64 -6.75 6.32
C VAL A 127 -22.82 -8.02 6.08
N MET A 128 -22.01 -8.05 5.03
CA MET A 128 -21.12 -9.17 4.73
C MET A 128 -20.13 -9.40 5.89
N GLN A 129 -19.50 -8.35 6.42
CA GLN A 129 -18.56 -8.47 7.52
C GLN A 129 -19.24 -8.93 8.82
N ALA A 130 -20.41 -8.38 9.15
CA ALA A 130 -21.20 -8.79 10.30
C ALA A 130 -21.57 -10.29 10.22
N ARG A 131 -22.01 -10.75 9.04
CA ARG A 131 -22.30 -12.17 8.78
C ARG A 131 -21.09 -13.06 8.99
N ARG A 132 -19.90 -12.65 8.53
CA ARG A 132 -18.65 -13.39 8.75
C ARG A 132 -18.31 -13.51 10.23
N PHE A 133 -18.46 -12.42 10.98
CA PHE A 133 -18.22 -12.43 12.43
C PHE A 133 -19.27 -13.27 13.17
N SER A 134 -20.54 -13.20 12.78
CA SER A 134 -21.62 -13.98 13.42
C SER A 134 -21.53 -15.47 13.10
N GLU A 135 -21.07 -15.84 11.91
CA GLU A 135 -20.88 -17.24 11.52
C GLU A 135 -19.67 -17.90 12.21
N GLY A 136 -18.89 -17.17 13.01
CA GLY A 136 -17.74 -17.71 13.74
C GLY A 136 -16.58 -18.17 12.85
N LYS A 137 -16.66 -17.93 11.53
CA LYS A 137 -15.64 -18.26 10.53
C LYS A 137 -14.57 -17.18 10.44
N LEU A 138 -14.04 -16.76 11.59
CA LEU A 138 -12.63 -16.42 11.60
C LEU A 138 -11.95 -17.79 11.51
N ASP A 139 -11.57 -18.21 10.31
CA ASP A 139 -10.79 -19.42 10.10
C ASP A 139 -9.47 -19.26 10.88
N ALA A 140 -9.50 -19.65 12.16
CA ALA A 140 -8.39 -19.46 13.09
C ALA A 140 -7.15 -20.18 12.55
N TRP A 141 -7.35 -21.26 11.81
CA TRP A 141 -6.30 -21.98 11.10
C TRP A 141 -5.66 -21.14 9.99
N GLN A 142 -6.46 -20.49 9.13
CA GLN A 142 -5.94 -19.63 8.07
C GLN A 142 -5.12 -18.47 8.65
N LEU A 143 -5.62 -17.86 9.73
CA LEU A 143 -4.92 -16.80 10.45
C LEU A 143 -3.58 -17.29 11.02
N VAL A 144 -3.57 -18.49 11.62
CA VAL A 144 -2.34 -19.11 12.12
C VAL A 144 -1.36 -19.40 10.99
N THR A 145 -1.83 -19.93 9.85
CA THR A 145 -0.96 -20.19 8.70
C THR A 145 -0.39 -18.92 8.08
N ASP A 146 -1.16 -17.84 8.02
CA ASP A 146 -0.70 -16.54 7.50
C ASP A 146 0.38 -15.94 8.41
N ILE A 147 0.21 -16.05 9.74
CA ILE A 147 1.21 -15.63 10.73
C ILE A 147 2.47 -16.47 10.59
N ALA A 148 2.34 -17.81 10.52
CA ALA A 148 3.47 -18.71 10.38
C ALA A 148 4.26 -18.46 9.08
N GLY A 149 3.58 -18.27 7.96
CA GLY A 149 4.21 -17.94 6.68
C GLY A 149 4.95 -16.61 6.70
N ALA A 150 4.38 -15.58 7.35
CA ALA A 150 5.05 -14.28 7.51
C ALA A 150 6.33 -14.39 8.36
N ILE A 151 6.28 -15.17 9.45
CA ILE A 151 7.42 -15.43 10.31
C ILE A 151 8.51 -16.21 9.56
N ALA A 152 8.13 -17.23 8.77
CA ALA A 152 9.07 -18.02 7.97
C ALA A 152 9.83 -17.16 6.95
N GLY A 153 9.12 -16.31 6.20
CA GLY A 153 9.77 -15.38 5.26
C GLY A 153 10.70 -14.37 5.95
N ALA A 154 10.37 -13.94 7.18
CA ALA A 154 11.25 -13.09 7.97
C ALA A 154 12.54 -13.83 8.40
N PHE A 155 12.43 -15.08 8.84
CA PHE A 155 13.61 -15.90 9.16
C PHE A 155 14.47 -16.21 7.94
N GLU A 156 13.87 -16.42 6.76
CA GLU A 156 14.61 -16.61 5.50
C GLU A 156 15.42 -15.35 5.14
N LEU A 157 14.81 -14.17 5.22
CA LEU A 157 15.51 -12.90 5.01
C LEU A 157 16.65 -12.68 6.01
N VAL A 158 16.45 -13.01 7.29
CA VAL A 158 17.50 -12.97 8.32
C VAL A 158 18.62 -13.95 8.00
N GLY A 159 18.29 -15.17 7.56
CA GLY A 159 19.28 -16.17 7.12
C GLY A 159 20.11 -15.70 5.93
N MET A 160 19.46 -15.17 4.90
CA MET A 160 20.13 -14.60 3.71
C MET A 160 21.00 -13.39 4.09
N ALA A 161 20.54 -12.52 5.00
CA ALA A 161 21.32 -11.40 5.50
C ALA A 161 22.54 -11.85 6.30
N ILE A 162 22.40 -12.86 7.18
CA ILE A 162 23.51 -13.42 7.95
C ILE A 162 24.55 -14.07 7.04
N GLN A 163 24.11 -14.85 6.04
CA GLN A 163 25.01 -15.44 5.03
C GLN A 163 25.72 -14.34 4.21
N GLY A 164 25.01 -13.27 3.84
CA GLY A 164 25.60 -12.11 3.16
C GLY A 164 26.57 -11.29 4.03
N THR A 165 26.39 -11.28 5.36
CA THR A 165 27.32 -10.63 6.30
C THR A 165 28.56 -11.46 6.65
N LEU A 166 28.54 -12.77 6.38
CA LEU A 166 29.67 -13.64 6.68
C LEU A 166 30.84 -13.48 5.67
N ASP A 167 30.63 -12.74 4.57
CA ASP A 167 31.63 -12.60 3.49
C ASP A 167 32.21 -11.18 3.31
N TRP A 168 31.95 -10.22 4.21
CA TRP A 168 32.63 -8.92 4.11
C TRP A 168 32.69 -8.15 5.44
N LYS A 169 33.89 -8.11 6.01
CA LYS A 169 34.27 -7.29 7.17
C LYS A 169 34.33 -5.82 6.77
N VAL A 170 33.20 -5.14 6.54
CA VAL A 170 33.17 -3.68 6.35
C VAL A 170 32.10 -3.02 7.20
N LYS A 171 32.55 -2.00 7.93
CA LYS A 171 31.77 -1.17 8.85
C LYS A 171 30.50 -0.65 8.16
N PRO A 172 29.30 -0.82 8.74
CA PRO A 172 28.08 -0.30 8.13
C PRO A 172 28.14 1.22 8.11
N LYS A 173 28.13 1.80 6.90
CA LYS A 173 27.77 3.22 6.74
C LYS A 173 26.25 3.31 6.86
N THR A 174 25.79 3.95 7.92
CA THR A 174 24.38 4.31 8.13
C THR A 174 23.82 5.00 6.90
N PHE A 175 22.74 4.45 6.35
CA PHE A 175 21.97 5.07 5.28
C PHE A 175 21.18 6.24 5.85
N THR A 176 21.69 7.46 5.69
CA THR A 176 20.93 8.68 5.92
C THR A 176 20.16 9.02 4.64
N ARG A 177 18.83 9.07 4.75
CA ARG A 177 17.94 9.51 3.68
C ARG A 177 17.91 11.03 3.68
N GLU A 178 18.53 11.64 2.68
CA GLU A 178 18.54 13.10 2.49
C GLU A 178 17.31 13.48 1.65
N TYR A 179 16.44 14.32 2.20
CA TYR A 179 15.36 14.94 1.43
C TYR A 179 15.94 16.10 0.64
N ALA A 180 15.77 16.09 -0.68
CA ALA A 180 16.04 17.25 -1.50
C ALA A 180 14.94 18.29 -1.27
N ASP A 181 15.26 19.39 -0.59
CA ASP A 181 15.20 20.71 -1.23
C ASP A 181 15.86 21.77 -0.33
N THR A 182 16.89 22.44 -0.85
CA THR A 182 16.87 23.89 -1.10
C THR A 182 18.25 24.34 -1.56
N SER A 183 18.22 25.04 -2.69
CA SER A 183 19.29 25.74 -3.40
C SER A 183 20.45 26.27 -2.53
N GLU A 184 21.65 26.07 -3.06
CA GLU A 184 22.89 26.71 -2.66
C GLU A 184 22.78 28.25 -2.59
N HIS A 185 23.31 28.84 -1.52
CA HIS A 185 24.19 30.00 -1.67
C HIS A 185 25.27 29.99 -0.58
N ARG A 186 26.52 29.88 -1.04
CA ARG A 186 27.79 29.97 -0.30
C ARG A 186 27.88 31.23 0.58
N SER A 187 28.46 31.09 1.78
CA SER A 187 29.79 31.66 2.08
C SER A 187 30.32 31.30 3.49
N ASN A 188 31.47 30.60 3.48
CA ASN A 188 32.69 30.84 4.25
C ASN A 188 32.67 31.07 5.79
N GLY A 189 33.47 30.24 6.51
CA GLY A 189 34.34 30.78 7.57
C GLY A 189 34.34 30.09 8.95
N LYS A 190 35.33 29.20 9.15
CA LYS A 190 36.19 29.00 10.34
C LYS A 190 35.60 28.85 11.78
N LYS A 191 36.05 27.71 12.37
CA LYS A 191 36.61 27.47 13.73
C LYS A 191 35.77 27.75 14.98
N GLY A 192 35.73 26.73 15.84
CA GLY A 192 35.96 26.91 17.29
C GLY A 192 34.93 26.30 18.25
N GLN A 193 35.36 25.24 18.95
CA GLN A 193 35.27 25.01 20.41
C GLN A 193 33.92 25.06 21.16
N THR A 194 33.63 23.92 21.81
CA THR A 194 33.11 23.71 23.20
C THR A 194 32.24 24.78 23.85
N ALA A 195 31.04 24.40 24.34
CA ALA A 195 30.67 24.38 25.76
C ALA A 195 29.16 24.12 25.97
N GLU A 196 28.89 23.57 27.16
CA GLU A 196 27.68 23.37 27.93
C GLU A 196 26.38 24.13 27.60
N GLY A 197 25.27 23.39 27.76
CA GLY A 197 24.07 23.80 28.52
C GLY A 197 23.27 25.01 28.04
N ALA A 198 22.12 24.77 27.40
CA ALA A 198 20.99 25.70 27.47
C ALA A 198 19.67 25.02 27.11
N HIS A 199 18.75 25.02 28.08
CA HIS A 199 17.31 24.87 27.88
C HIS A 199 16.85 25.80 26.74
N LYS A 200 16.17 25.27 25.71
CA LYS A 200 15.44 26.11 24.74
C LYS A 200 14.04 25.55 24.48
N THR A 201 13.10 26.33 24.99
CA THR A 201 11.70 26.55 24.60
C THR A 201 11.29 26.00 23.22
N SER A 202 10.15 25.30 23.19
CA SER A 202 9.38 25.03 21.96
C SER A 202 9.20 26.31 21.15
N PRO A 203 9.38 26.28 19.81
CA PRO A 203 9.13 27.44 18.98
C PRO A 203 7.62 27.76 18.96
N GLU A 204 7.29 29.00 19.28
CA GLU A 204 5.93 29.53 19.16
C GLU A 204 5.46 29.47 17.70
N ILE A 205 4.28 28.92 17.49
CA ILE A 205 3.66 28.78 16.17
C ILE A 205 3.28 30.17 15.67
N HIS A 206 3.74 30.54 14.47
CA HIS A 206 3.44 31.82 13.82
C HIS A 206 1.92 32.05 13.78
N GLU A 207 1.48 33.26 14.15
CA GLU A 207 0.06 33.65 14.36
C GLU A 207 -0.87 33.25 13.20
N SER A 208 -0.34 33.25 11.96
CA SER A 208 -1.07 32.90 10.74
C SER A 208 -1.38 31.40 10.56
N LEU A 209 -0.83 30.53 11.42
CA LEU A 209 -1.01 29.07 11.38
C LEU A 209 -1.89 28.54 12.53
N LYS A 210 -2.42 29.44 13.39
CA LYS A 210 -3.42 29.07 14.38
C LYS A 210 -4.77 28.92 13.68
N LEU A 211 -5.25 27.67 13.59
CA LEU A 211 -6.60 27.36 13.10
C LEU A 211 -7.65 28.16 13.89
N GLN A 212 -8.48 28.93 13.19
CA GLN A 212 -9.62 29.61 13.80
C GLN A 212 -10.55 28.55 14.40
N LYS A 213 -10.68 28.55 15.73
CA LYS A 213 -11.69 27.75 16.42
C LYS A 213 -13.04 28.42 16.17
N HIS A 214 -13.93 27.67 15.53
CA HIS A 214 -15.34 28.00 15.20
C HIS A 214 -15.57 28.74 13.88
N ALA A 215 -15.87 27.97 12.84
CA ALA A 215 -16.80 28.41 11.80
C ALA A 215 -18.19 27.85 12.15
N PRO A 216 -19.27 28.67 12.14
CA PRO A 216 -20.62 28.20 12.38
C PRO A 216 -21.07 27.30 11.22
N VAL A 217 -21.56 26.11 11.58
CA VAL A 217 -22.28 25.23 10.68
C VAL A 217 -23.65 25.85 10.45
N ASN A 218 -23.93 26.27 9.22
CA ASN A 218 -25.28 26.41 8.68
C ASN A 218 -25.43 25.43 7.52
#